data_AF-A0A948CEX8-F1
#
_entry.id   AF-A0A948CEX8-F1
#
_cell.length_a   1.000
_cell.length_b   1.000
_cell.length_c   1.000
_cell.angle_alpha   90.00
_cell.angle_beta   90.00
_cell.angle_gamma   90.00
#
_symmetry.space_group_name_H-M   'P 1'
#
loop_
_entity.id
_entity.type
_entity.pdbx_description
1 polymer ?
#
loop_
_entity_poly.entity_id
_entity_poly.type
_entity_poly.pdbx_seq_one_letter_code
_entity_poly.pdbx_strand_id
1 'polypeptide(L)' 'MDGIPPTIFAEMSALAVRTGSLNLGQGFPDEEGPAEVLAAAVAAIQ' A
#
# COMPACT_ATOMS: atom_id res chain seq x y z
N MET A 1 20.12 -12.95 -9.39
CA MET A 1 18.79 -12.76 -10.00
C MET A 1 18.50 -11.29 -9.87
N ASP A 2 18.86 -10.50 -10.88
CA ASP A 2 18.64 -9.06 -10.82
C ASP A 2 17.12 -8.85 -10.95
N GLY A 3 16.51 -8.39 -9.85
CA GLY A 3 15.07 -8.18 -9.78
C GLY A 3 14.61 -7.07 -10.72
N ILE A 4 13.30 -7.01 -10.97
CA ILE A 4 12.69 -5.90 -11.71
C ILE A 4 12.99 -4.59 -10.97
N PRO A 5 13.57 -3.57 -11.64
CA PRO A 5 13.83 -2.27 -11.01
C PRO A 5 12.54 -1.64 -10.47
N PRO A 6 12.62 -0.87 -9.37
CA PRO A 6 11.46 -0.18 -8.81
C PRO A 6 10.86 0.81 -9.80
N THR A 7 9.53 0.94 -9.76
CA THR A 7 8.81 1.91 -10.57
C THR A 7 8.90 3.30 -9.92
N ILE A 8 8.58 4.34 -10.70
CA ILE A 8 8.50 5.71 -10.17
C ILE A 8 7.50 5.83 -9.00
N PHE A 9 6.42 5.04 -8.99
CA PHE A 9 5.45 5.01 -7.91
C PHE A 9 6.04 4.45 -6.61
N ALA A 10 6.87 3.42 -6.72
CA ALA A 10 7.59 2.84 -5.57
C ALA A 10 8.62 3.83 -5.01
N GLU A 11 9.40 4.46 -5.88
CA GLU A 11 10.42 5.45 -5.48
C GLU A 11 9.80 6.67 -4.78
N MET A 12 8.74 7.24 -5.35
CA MET A 12 8.09 8.43 -4.78
C MET A 12 7.37 8.14 -3.47
N SER A 13 6.71 6.98 -3.36
CA SER A 13 6.07 6.55 -2.11
C SER A 13 7.12 6.37 -1.01
N ALA A 14 8.26 5.74 -1.32
CA ALA A 14 9.35 5.59 -0.36
C ALA A 14 9.97 6.95 0.03
N LEU A 15 10.12 7.89 -0.90
CA LEU A 15 10.62 9.22 -0.61
C LEU A 15 9.68 9.99 0.34
N ALA A 16 8.37 9.97 0.07
CA ALA A 16 7.37 10.64 0.90
C ALA A 16 7.41 10.17 2.36
N VAL A 17 7.56 8.85 2.59
CA VAL A 17 7.74 8.29 3.93
C VAL A 17 9.03 8.82 4.59
N ARG A 18 10.16 8.83 3.87
CA ARG A 18 11.44 9.31 4.42
C ARG A 18 11.43 10.79 4.78
N THR A 19 10.68 11.60 4.06
CA THR A 19 10.65 13.07 4.25
C THR A 19 9.48 13.55 5.09
N GLY A 20 8.56 12.66 5.49
CA GLY A 20 7.31 13.04 6.15
C GLY A 20 6.39 13.86 5.25
N SER A 21 6.50 13.69 3.93
CA SER A 21 5.63 14.37 2.97
C SER A 21 4.31 13.62 2.83
N LEU A 22 3.22 14.36 2.61
CA LEU A 22 1.93 13.77 2.28
C LEU A 22 1.99 13.13 0.88
N ASN A 23 1.56 11.88 0.76
CA ASN A 23 1.62 11.13 -0.49
C ASN A 23 0.28 11.18 -1.25
N LEU A 24 0.05 12.23 -2.05
CA LEU A 24 -1.16 12.30 -2.89
C LEU A 24 -1.09 11.45 -4.18
N GLY A 25 0.00 10.68 -4.37
CA GLY A 25 0.19 9.78 -5.51
C GLY A 25 -0.07 8.31 -5.18
N GLN A 26 -0.45 7.99 -3.93
CA GLN A 26 -0.78 6.64 -3.51
C GLN A 26 -2.04 6.12 -4.22
N GLY A 27 -1.99 4.86 -4.67
CA GLY A 27 -3.10 4.21 -5.37
C GLY A 27 -4.07 3.45 -4.46
N PHE A 28 -3.98 3.65 -3.14
CA PHE A 28 -4.80 2.95 -2.13
C PHE A 28 -5.41 3.95 -1.15
N PRO A 29 -6.62 3.66 -0.61
CA PRO A 29 -7.28 4.51 0.36
C PRO A 29 -6.55 4.50 1.72
N ASP A 30 -6.65 5.60 2.46
CA ASP A 30 -6.16 5.70 3.84
C ASP A 30 -7.08 5.03 4.86
N GLU A 31 -8.34 4.80 4.50
CA GLU A 31 -9.37 4.21 5.36
C GLU A 31 -9.46 2.69 5.17
N GLU A 32 -9.88 2.00 6.23
CA GLU A 32 -10.15 0.57 6.17
C GLU A 32 -11.33 0.26 5.24
N GLY A 33 -11.28 -0.92 4.60
CA GLY A 33 -12.37 -1.42 3.78
C GLY A 33 -13.57 -1.91 4.59
N PRO A 34 -14.65 -2.38 3.92
CA PRO A 34 -15.85 -2.86 4.60
C PRO A 34 -15.55 -3.99 5.61
N ALA A 35 -16.13 -3.88 6.81
CA ALA A 35 -15.90 -4.85 7.89
C ALA A 35 -16.25 -6.30 7.49
N GLU A 36 -17.26 -6.49 6.63
CA GLU A 36 -17.65 -7.79 6.09
C GLU A 36 -16.55 -8.44 5.24
N VAL A 37 -15.80 -7.64 4.48
CA VAL A 37 -14.69 -8.11 3.64
C VAL A 37 -13.52 -8.55 4.54
N LEU A 38 -13.24 -7.79 5.60
CA LEU A 38 -12.22 -8.16 6.59
C LEU A 38 -12.58 -9.47 7.30
N ALA A 39 -13.83 -9.62 7.74
CA ALA A 39 -14.30 -10.83 8.40
C ALA A 39 -14.20 -12.07 7.49
N ALA A 40 -14.56 -11.94 6.21
CA ALA A 40 -14.43 -13.02 5.23
C ALA A 40 -12.97 -13.43 5.02
N ALA A 41 -12.03 -12.47 4.95
CA ALA A 41 -10.61 -12.75 4.80
C ALA A 41 -10.03 -13.51 6.01
N VAL A 42 -10.42 -13.13 7.24
CA VAL A 42 -10.00 -13.83 8.47
C VAL A 42 -10.52 -15.28 8.48
N ALA A 43 -11.80 -15.48 8.16
CA ALA A 43 -12.40 -16.82 8.12
C ALA A 43 -11.73 -17.74 7.09
N ALA A 44 -11.19 -17.21 6.00
CA ALA A 44 -10.53 -17.99 4.95
C ALA A 44 -9.09 -18.44 5.29
N ILE A 45 -8.46 -17.80 6.28
CA ILE A 45 -7.10 -18.13 6.74
C ILE A 45 -7.12 -19.18 7.86
N GLN A 46 -8.23 -19.29 8.61
CA GLN A 46 -8.43 -20.27 9.68
C GLN A 46 -8.66 -21.68 9.16
#